data_AF-A0A7X8ZY73-F1
#
_entry.id   AF-A0A7X8ZY73-F1
#
_cell.length_a   1.000
_cell.length_b   1.000
_cell.length_c   1.000
_cell.angle_alpha   90.00
_cell.angle_beta   90.00
_cell.angle_gamma   90.00
#
_symmetry.space_group_name_H-M   'P 1'
#
loop_
_entity.id
_entity.type
_entity.pdbx_description
1 polymer ?
#
loop_
_entity_poly.entity_id
_entity_poly.type
_entity_poly.pdbx_seq_one_letter_code
_entity_poly.pdbx_strand_id
1 'polypeptide(L)'
;MGYGFRYMTGIDADVYNNIVGCSNYGGLDRAYVDSDKSKEAKRVTSAWNNLFFGNRNGDMVLPSGGGGWTFVLAKNFEDVNQLVQYENNREMNEAEVNAISNKIDPHYLKGFIGITGTQTSEFNPNSSINQFRNALGMNMQGTETVRVSMYANRYPYEKVFDLFGAIEGYGAQKL
;
A
#
# COMPACT_ATOMS: atom_id res chain seq x y z
N MET A 1 4.36 -4.46 -6.54
CA MET A 1 3.65 -4.14 -5.29
C MET A 1 2.82 -2.88 -5.54
N GLY A 2 1.53 -2.89 -5.21
CA GLY A 2 0.62 -1.79 -5.54
C GLY A 2 0.30 -0.95 -4.30
N TYR A 3 0.94 0.22 -4.19
CA TYR A 3 0.69 1.22 -3.16
C TYR A 3 0.29 2.54 -3.80
N GLY A 4 -0.51 3.35 -3.10
CA GLY A 4 -0.84 4.71 -3.52
C GLY A 4 0.34 5.67 -3.31
N PHE A 5 1.00 5.56 -2.16
CA PHE A 5 2.21 6.33 -1.85
C PHE A 5 3.21 5.50 -1.04
N ARG A 6 4.50 5.75 -1.23
CA ARG A 6 5.57 5.04 -0.51
C ARG A 6 6.55 6.02 0.11
N TYR A 7 6.75 5.88 1.42
CA TYR A 7 7.79 6.59 2.16
C TYR A 7 9.15 5.96 1.88
N MET A 8 9.95 6.62 1.03
CA MET A 8 11.31 6.19 0.73
C MET A 8 12.28 6.58 1.86
N THR A 9 13.38 5.84 1.98
CA THR A 9 14.44 6.16 2.95
C THR A 9 15.16 7.45 2.56
N GLY A 10 15.65 8.18 3.57
CA GLY A 10 16.36 9.45 3.36
C GLY A 10 15.47 10.63 2.94
N ILE A 11 14.14 10.48 2.96
CA ILE A 11 13.17 11.52 2.62
C ILE A 11 12.22 11.70 3.81
N ASP A 12 12.09 12.94 4.26
CA ASP A 12 10.99 13.36 5.12
C ASP A 12 9.77 13.63 4.23
N ALA A 13 8.61 13.12 4.63
CA ALA A 13 7.41 13.20 3.81
C ALA A 13 6.17 13.45 4.66
N ASP A 14 5.38 14.41 4.22
CA ASP A 14 4.11 14.81 4.82
C ASP A 14 2.98 14.55 3.82
N VAL A 15 2.13 13.57 4.12
CA VAL A 15 1.03 13.14 3.26
C VAL A 15 -0.29 13.60 3.87
N TYR A 16 -0.90 14.64 3.30
CA TYR A 16 -2.13 15.19 3.85
C TYR A 16 -3.13 15.65 2.79
N ASN A 17 -4.40 15.65 3.18
CA ASN A 17 -5.52 16.03 2.31
C ASN A 17 -5.54 15.23 1.00
N ASN A 18 -5.09 13.97 1.00
CA ASN A 18 -5.14 13.10 -0.18
C ASN A 18 -6.37 12.21 -0.17
N ILE A 19 -6.67 11.68 -1.35
CA ILE A 19 -7.58 10.56 -1.54
C ILE A 19 -6.75 9.37 -2.03
N VAL A 20 -6.70 8.29 -1.25
CA VAL A 20 -5.85 7.13 -1.51
C VAL A 20 -6.70 5.87 -1.54
N GLY A 21 -6.89 5.30 -2.72
CA GLY A 21 -7.71 4.12 -2.86
C GLY A 21 -7.35 3.24 -4.03
N CYS A 22 -8.06 2.13 -4.14
CA CYS A 22 -7.82 1.10 -5.16
C CYS A 22 -6.35 0.59 -5.18
N SER A 23 -5.73 0.45 -4.00
CA SER A 23 -4.39 -0.12 -3.89
C SER A 23 -4.44 -1.60 -3.55
N ASN A 24 -3.75 -2.43 -4.34
CA ASN A 24 -3.76 -3.88 -4.16
C ASN A 24 -3.02 -4.36 -2.91
N TYR A 25 -2.00 -3.63 -2.46
CA TYR A 25 -1.19 -4.02 -1.30
C TYR A 25 -1.57 -3.19 -0.07
N GLY A 26 -1.52 -1.86 -0.17
CA GLY A 26 -2.09 -0.96 0.82
C GLY A 26 -2.01 0.49 0.36
N GLY A 27 -2.73 1.40 1.02
CA GLY A 27 -2.78 2.81 0.60
C GLY A 27 -1.41 3.50 0.67
N LEU A 28 -0.81 3.49 1.85
CA LEU A 28 0.50 4.06 2.15
C LEU A 28 1.48 2.94 2.52
N ASP A 29 2.74 3.08 2.12
CA ASP A 29 3.80 2.13 2.44
C ASP A 29 4.93 2.77 3.23
N ARG A 30 5.08 2.35 4.47
CA ARG A 30 6.16 2.74 5.39
C ARG A 30 7.12 1.58 5.68
N ALA A 31 7.06 0.51 4.89
CA ALA A 31 7.81 -0.71 5.13
C ALA A 31 9.26 -0.70 4.56
N TYR A 32 9.63 0.34 3.80
CA TYR A 32 11.02 0.58 3.41
C TYR A 32 11.78 1.23 4.57
N VAL A 33 12.60 0.45 5.27
CA VAL A 33 13.37 0.86 6.47
C VAL A 33 14.85 0.96 6.11
N ASP A 34 15.52 2.04 6.52
CA ASP A 34 16.96 2.18 6.30
C ASP A 34 17.75 1.20 7.18
N SER A 35 18.75 0.53 6.58
CA SER A 35 19.66 -0.34 7.32
C SER A 35 20.50 0.43 8.36
N ASP A 36 20.79 1.69 8.09
CA ASP A 36 21.44 2.59 9.02
C ASP A 36 20.39 3.15 9.99
N LYS A 37 20.34 2.56 11.19
CA LYS A 37 19.42 2.95 12.26
C LYS A 37 19.50 4.43 12.61
N SER A 38 20.66 5.06 12.45
CA SER A 38 20.84 6.48 12.77
C SER A 38 20.18 7.39 11.73
N LYS A 39 20.11 6.96 10.47
CA LYS A 39 19.39 7.66 9.40
C LYS A 39 17.89 7.41 9.51
N GLU A 40 17.48 6.17 9.76
CA GLU A 40 16.07 5.84 9.94
C GLU A 40 15.45 6.61 11.11
N ALA A 41 16.16 6.71 12.24
CA ALA A 41 15.66 7.43 13.42
C ALA A 41 15.48 8.95 13.19
N LYS A 42 16.12 9.53 12.17
CA LYS A 42 15.98 10.95 11.81
C LYS A 42 14.82 11.21 10.86
N ARG A 43 14.27 10.16 10.23
CA ARG A 43 13.27 10.28 9.19
C ARG A 43 11.94 10.68 9.78
N VAL A 44 11.39 11.79 9.29
CA VAL A 44 10.11 12.33 9.72
C VAL A 44 9.06 12.00 8.69
N THR A 45 8.08 11.18 9.07
CA THR A 45 6.95 10.83 8.21
C THR A 45 5.64 11.17 8.88
N SER A 46 4.72 11.74 8.12
CA SER A 46 3.38 12.12 8.57
C SER A 46 2.34 11.63 7.56
N ALA A 47 1.17 11.27 8.07
CA ALA A 47 -0.01 11.05 7.26
C ALA A 47 -1.19 11.63 8.00
N TRP A 48 -1.84 12.71 7.57
CA TRP A 48 -2.96 13.29 8.33
C TRP A 48 -4.04 13.84 7.42
N ASN A 49 -5.29 13.77 7.86
CA ASN A 49 -6.44 14.26 7.12
C ASN A 49 -6.51 13.68 5.69
N ASN A 50 -6.29 12.38 5.52
CA ASN A 50 -6.46 11.70 4.24
C ASN A 50 -7.73 10.83 4.23
N LEU A 51 -8.30 10.66 3.05
CA LEU A 51 -9.41 9.75 2.80
C LEU A 51 -8.93 8.48 2.12
N PHE A 52 -9.38 7.34 2.65
CA PHE A 52 -9.07 6.03 2.11
C PHE A 52 -10.32 5.33 1.57
N PHE A 53 -10.14 4.48 0.55
CA PHE A 53 -11.21 3.60 0.07
C PHE A 53 -10.66 2.42 -0.74
N GLY A 54 -11.21 1.22 -0.55
CA GLY A 54 -10.93 0.08 -1.43
C GLY A 54 -9.46 -0.38 -1.48
N ASN A 55 -8.66 -0.06 -0.47
CA ASN A 55 -7.33 -0.64 -0.30
C ASN A 55 -7.47 -2.08 0.21
N ARG A 56 -6.85 -3.06 -0.46
CA ARG A 56 -7.22 -4.47 -0.28
C ARG A 56 -6.84 -5.06 1.08
N ASN A 57 -5.68 -4.72 1.61
CA ASN A 57 -5.20 -5.28 2.89
C ASN A 57 -5.18 -4.26 4.03
N GLY A 58 -4.96 -2.98 3.73
CA GLY A 58 -4.99 -1.88 4.70
C GLY A 58 -4.57 -0.54 4.10
N ASP A 59 -4.71 0.51 4.89
CA ASP A 59 -4.41 1.89 4.48
C ASP A 59 -2.96 2.26 4.73
N MET A 60 -2.29 1.56 5.63
CA MET A 60 -0.84 1.64 5.80
C MET A 60 -0.21 0.26 5.89
N VAL A 61 0.95 0.12 5.26
CA VAL A 61 1.78 -1.08 5.29
C VAL A 61 3.05 -0.80 6.08
N LEU A 62 3.29 -1.63 7.09
CA LEU A 62 4.43 -1.57 8.00
C LEU A 62 5.23 -2.88 7.95
N PRO A 63 6.52 -2.86 8.31
CA PRO A 63 7.30 -4.09 8.40
C PRO A 63 6.83 -4.90 9.63
N SER A 64 6.63 -6.22 9.49
CA SER A 64 6.17 -7.07 10.60
C SER A 64 7.30 -7.65 11.47
N GLY A 65 8.56 -7.38 11.13
CA GLY A 65 9.73 -7.93 11.83
C GLY A 65 10.04 -9.41 11.52
N GLY A 66 9.14 -10.12 10.83
CA GLY A 66 9.25 -11.57 10.55
C GLY A 66 9.16 -11.96 9.07
N GLY A 67 9.53 -11.06 8.16
CA GLY A 67 9.48 -11.30 6.71
C GLY A 67 8.10 -11.12 6.07
N GLY A 68 7.11 -10.64 6.83
CA GLY A 68 5.79 -10.25 6.34
C GLY A 68 5.49 -8.76 6.52
N TRP A 69 4.22 -8.40 6.37
CA TRP A 69 3.75 -7.03 6.49
C TRP A 69 2.65 -6.93 7.55
N THR A 70 2.64 -5.80 8.25
CA THR A 70 1.56 -5.40 9.14
C THR A 70 0.70 -4.40 8.38
N PHE A 71 -0.59 -4.70 8.23
CA PHE A 71 -1.55 -3.83 7.58
C PHE A 71 -2.39 -3.11 8.62
N VAL A 72 -2.44 -1.78 8.53
CA VAL A 72 -3.12 -0.91 9.49
C VAL A 72 -4.22 -0.15 8.76
N LEU A 73 -5.42 -0.12 9.34
CA LEU A 73 -6.55 0.68 8.85
C LEU A 73 -6.39 2.13 9.32
N ALA A 74 -6.91 3.09 8.55
CA ALA A 74 -6.80 4.53 8.82
C ALA A 74 -7.18 4.92 10.26
N LYS A 75 -8.25 4.31 10.80
CA LYS A 75 -8.73 4.55 12.17
C LYS A 75 -7.74 4.16 13.28
N ASN A 76 -6.73 3.35 12.97
CA ASN A 76 -5.72 2.86 13.92
C ASN A 76 -4.35 3.52 13.65
N PHE A 77 -4.28 4.63 12.90
CA PHE A 77 -3.00 5.29 12.64
C PHE A 77 -2.35 5.87 13.90
N GLU A 78 -3.12 6.06 14.97
CA GLU A 78 -2.59 6.43 16.29
C GLU A 78 -1.62 5.39 16.88
N ASP A 79 -1.74 4.12 16.48
CA ASP A 79 -0.83 3.04 16.91
C ASP A 79 0.46 2.99 16.07
N VAL A 80 0.59 3.85 15.06
CA VAL A 80 1.74 3.87 14.14
C VAL A 80 2.81 4.82 14.64
N ASN A 81 3.73 4.29 15.45
CA ASN A 81 4.84 5.06 16.05
C ASN A 81 5.76 5.75 15.02
N GLN A 82 5.74 5.34 13.76
CA GLN A 82 6.53 5.95 12.69
C GLN A 82 5.92 7.26 12.16
N LEU A 83 4.69 7.59 12.54
CA LEU A 83 4.03 8.83 12.15
C LEU A 83 4.18 9.88 13.25
N VAL A 84 4.71 11.05 12.89
CA VAL A 84 4.75 12.19 13.83
C VAL A 84 3.42 12.94 13.89
N GLN A 85 2.59 12.79 12.87
CA GLN A 85 1.24 13.34 12.77
C GLN A 85 0.35 12.32 12.04
N TYR A 86 -0.84 12.06 12.60
CA TYR A 86 -1.71 10.94 12.19
C TYR A 86 -3.22 11.24 12.24
N GLU A 87 -3.61 12.45 12.61
CA GLU A 87 -4.99 12.80 12.92
C GLU A 87 -5.87 12.84 11.67
N ASN A 88 -7.17 12.60 11.87
CA ASN A 88 -8.22 12.75 10.85
C ASN A 88 -8.07 11.88 9.59
N ASN A 89 -7.21 10.87 9.59
CA ASN A 89 -7.25 9.83 8.58
C ASN A 89 -8.48 8.95 8.78
N ARG A 90 -9.22 8.69 7.70
CA ARG A 90 -10.38 7.81 7.77
C ARG A 90 -10.71 7.18 6.44
N GLU A 91 -11.44 6.08 6.54
CA GLU A 91 -12.18 5.55 5.40
C GLU A 91 -13.26 6.54 4.96
N MET A 92 -13.49 6.61 3.65
CA MET A 92 -14.57 7.37 3.07
C MET A 92 -15.93 6.85 3.55
N ASN A 93 -16.88 7.76 3.74
CA ASN A 93 -18.28 7.38 3.96
C ASN A 93 -18.96 7.02 2.63
N GLU A 94 -20.17 6.47 2.71
CA GLU A 94 -20.93 6.04 1.52
C GLU A 94 -21.15 7.16 0.49
N ALA A 95 -21.46 8.39 0.94
CA ALA A 95 -21.69 9.52 0.05
C ALA A 95 -20.41 9.90 -0.72
N GLU A 96 -19.25 9.88 -0.05
CA GLU A 96 -17.95 10.15 -0.65
C GLU A 96 -17.52 9.06 -1.63
N VAL A 97 -17.71 7.78 -1.26
CA VAL A 97 -17.45 6.65 -2.14
C VAL A 97 -18.31 6.76 -3.41
N ASN A 98 -19.59 7.10 -3.28
CA ASN A 98 -20.48 7.30 -4.42
C ASN A 98 -20.03 8.50 -5.27
N ALA A 99 -19.66 9.62 -4.65
CA ALA A 99 -19.19 10.80 -5.35
C ALA A 99 -17.93 10.52 -6.18
N ILE A 100 -16.92 9.88 -5.59
CA ILE A 100 -15.66 9.59 -6.29
C ILE A 100 -15.81 8.46 -7.33
N SER A 101 -16.59 7.42 -7.03
CA SER A 101 -16.77 6.29 -7.97
C SER A 101 -17.42 6.72 -9.28
N ASN A 102 -18.25 7.77 -9.25
CA ASN A 102 -18.82 8.39 -10.45
C ASN A 102 -17.81 9.17 -11.30
N LYS A 103 -16.62 9.47 -10.77
CA LYS A 103 -15.51 10.15 -11.46
C LYS A 103 -14.44 9.19 -11.95
N ILE A 104 -14.31 8.04 -11.31
CA ILE A 104 -13.34 7.01 -11.70
C ILE A 104 -13.80 6.32 -12.99
N ASP A 105 -12.86 6.03 -13.89
CA ASP A 105 -13.15 5.23 -15.09
C ASP A 105 -13.80 3.88 -14.69
N PRO A 106 -15.00 3.56 -15.22
CA PRO A 106 -15.76 2.39 -14.79
C PRO A 106 -15.08 1.07 -15.18
N HIS A 107 -14.31 1.05 -16.28
CA HIS A 107 -13.59 -0.15 -16.69
C HIS A 107 -12.40 -0.40 -15.77
N TYR A 108 -11.67 0.66 -15.40
CA TYR A 108 -10.59 0.59 -14.42
C TYR A 108 -11.10 0.11 -13.06
N LEU A 109 -12.16 0.74 -12.54
CA LEU A 109 -12.73 0.40 -11.24
C LEU A 109 -13.25 -1.04 -11.21
N LYS A 110 -13.99 -1.46 -12.25
CA LYS A 110 -14.45 -2.84 -12.40
C LYS A 110 -13.28 -3.82 -12.48
N GLY A 111 -12.24 -3.47 -13.22
CA GLY A 111 -11.00 -4.24 -13.30
C GLY A 111 -10.41 -4.45 -11.91
N PHE A 112 -10.20 -3.36 -11.15
CA PHE A 112 -9.64 -3.40 -9.81
C PHE A 112 -10.46 -4.25 -8.84
N ILE A 113 -11.78 -4.04 -8.76
CA ILE A 113 -12.69 -4.80 -7.89
C ILE A 113 -12.68 -6.29 -8.24
N GLY A 114 -12.56 -6.61 -9.53
CA GLY A 114 -12.50 -7.98 -10.04
C GLY A 114 -11.13 -8.66 -9.94
N ILE A 115 -10.10 -8.02 -9.36
CA ILE A 115 -8.77 -8.63 -9.26
C ILE A 115 -8.82 -9.88 -8.39
N THR A 116 -8.36 -11.00 -8.93
CA THR A 116 -8.12 -12.25 -8.20
C THR A 116 -6.63 -12.57 -8.24
N GLY A 117 -6.13 -13.07 -7.12
CA GLY A 117 -4.75 -13.53 -6.97
C GLY A 117 -4.75 -14.89 -6.29
N THR A 118 -3.95 -15.81 -6.81
CA THR A 118 -3.66 -17.10 -6.16
C THR A 118 -2.17 -17.20 -5.94
N GLN A 119 -1.77 -17.52 -4.71
CA GLN A 119 -0.40 -17.73 -4.33
C GLN A 119 -0.25 -19.18 -3.86
N THR A 120 0.70 -19.91 -4.45
CA THR A 120 1.09 -21.24 -4.02
C THR A 120 2.55 -21.19 -3.61
N SER A 121 2.83 -21.56 -2.36
CA SER A 121 4.20 -21.64 -1.84
C SER A 121 4.55 -23.09 -1.55
N GLU A 122 5.69 -23.54 -2.06
CA GLU A 122 6.24 -24.86 -1.81
C GLU A 122 7.61 -24.73 -1.17
N PHE A 123 7.76 -25.32 0.02
CA PHE A 123 9.04 -25.38 0.72
C PHE A 123 9.29 -26.81 1.19
N ASN A 124 10.32 -27.45 0.60
CA ASN A 124 10.75 -28.78 1.02
C ASN A 124 12.15 -28.72 1.65
N PRO A 125 12.25 -28.66 2.99
CA PRO A 125 13.54 -28.62 3.69
C PRO A 125 14.34 -29.92 3.49
N ASN A 126 13.66 -31.02 3.16
CA ASN A 126 14.28 -32.33 2.91
C ASN A 126 14.68 -32.54 1.45
N SER A 127 14.54 -31.53 0.58
CA SER A 127 15.08 -31.63 -0.77
C SER A 127 16.61 -31.73 -0.73
N SER A 128 17.18 -32.47 -1.67
CA SER A 128 18.65 -32.63 -1.78
C SER A 128 19.37 -31.28 -1.83
N ILE A 129 18.79 -30.30 -2.53
CA ILE A 129 19.29 -28.92 -2.59
C ILE A 129 19.27 -28.25 -1.21
N ASN A 130 18.18 -28.33 -0.45
CA ASN A 130 18.09 -27.64 0.84
C ASN A 130 18.94 -28.31 1.91
N GLN A 131 19.06 -29.64 1.88
CA GLN A 131 19.99 -30.36 2.74
C GLN A 131 21.45 -29.99 2.43
N PHE A 132 21.82 -29.89 1.16
CA PHE A 132 23.15 -29.46 0.75
C PHE A 132 23.44 -28.00 1.14
N ARG A 133 22.49 -27.09 0.91
CA ARG A 133 22.61 -25.68 1.30
C ARG A 133 22.76 -25.53 2.81
N ASN A 134 21.96 -26.26 3.59
CA ASN A 134 22.07 -26.27 5.05
C ASN A 134 23.45 -26.78 5.51
N ALA A 135 23.96 -27.87 4.90
CA ALA A 135 25.31 -28.38 5.18
C ALA A 135 26.43 -27.38 4.86
N LEU A 136 26.20 -26.47 3.91
CA LEU A 136 27.11 -25.38 3.56
C LEU A 136 26.88 -24.09 4.37
N GLY A 137 25.97 -24.09 5.36
CA GLY A 137 25.60 -22.89 6.12
C GLY A 137 24.87 -21.82 5.29
N MET A 138 24.28 -22.21 4.16
CA MET A 138 23.51 -21.34 3.27
C MET A 138 22.02 -21.40 3.59
N ASN A 139 21.31 -20.28 3.35
CA ASN A 139 19.86 -20.23 3.49
C ASN A 139 19.16 -21.21 2.52
N MET A 140 18.19 -21.97 3.02
CA MET A 140 17.34 -22.84 2.22
C MET A 140 16.46 -22.04 1.26
N GLN A 141 16.00 -22.68 0.18
CA GLN A 141 15.17 -22.09 -0.86
C GLN A 141 13.80 -22.77 -0.93
N GLY A 142 12.77 -21.98 -1.23
CA GLY A 142 11.43 -22.45 -1.59
C GLY A 142 11.01 -21.86 -2.93
N THR A 143 9.97 -22.43 -3.52
CA THR A 143 9.36 -21.92 -4.75
C THR A 143 8.02 -21.28 -4.43
N GLU A 144 7.79 -20.09 -4.97
CA GLU A 144 6.53 -19.40 -4.87
C GLU A 144 5.98 -19.12 -6.27
N THR A 145 4.74 -19.53 -6.53
CA THR A 145 4.01 -19.20 -7.76
C THR A 145 2.87 -18.25 -7.42
N VAL A 146 2.90 -17.07 -8.02
CA VAL A 146 1.82 -16.08 -7.89
C VAL A 146 1.13 -15.94 -9.25
N ARG A 147 -0.18 -16.20 -9.29
CA ARG A 147 -1.04 -15.94 -10.45
C ARG A 147 -1.96 -14.78 -10.13
N VAL A 148 -2.04 -13.83 -11.04
CA VAL A 148 -2.93 -12.66 -10.93
C VAL A 148 -3.79 -12.56 -12.18
N SER A 149 -5.05 -12.17 -12.02
CA SER A 149 -5.94 -11.91 -13.16
C SER A 149 -5.60 -10.61 -13.89
N MET A 150 -4.83 -9.71 -13.26
CA MET A 150 -4.42 -8.43 -13.84
C MET A 150 -3.01 -8.02 -13.36
N TYR A 151 -2.23 -7.41 -14.26
CA TYR A 151 -0.90 -6.89 -13.97
C TYR A 151 -0.72 -5.49 -14.58
N ALA A 152 -0.34 -4.51 -13.75
CA ALA A 152 0.02 -3.15 -14.17
C ALA A 152 -1.04 -2.41 -15.04
N ASN A 153 -2.33 -2.55 -14.71
CA ASN A 153 -3.38 -1.77 -15.37
C ASN A 153 -3.13 -0.27 -15.17
N ARG A 154 -2.89 0.43 -16.27
CA ARG A 154 -2.74 1.89 -16.26
C ARG A 154 -4.11 2.54 -16.21
N TYR A 155 -4.26 3.57 -15.40
CA TYR A 155 -5.43 4.43 -15.44
C TYR A 155 -5.41 5.24 -16.76
N PRO A 156 -6.55 5.46 -17.43
CA PRO A 156 -6.60 6.28 -18.64
C PRO A 156 -6.16 7.72 -18.34
N TYR A 157 -5.05 8.15 -18.93
CA TYR A 157 -4.44 9.44 -18.63
C TYR A 157 -5.40 10.61 -18.90
N GLU A 158 -6.19 10.53 -19.96
CA GLU A 158 -7.14 11.59 -20.34
C GLU A 158 -8.23 11.80 -19.29
N LYS A 159 -8.53 10.78 -18.48
CA LYS A 159 -9.57 10.80 -17.44
C LYS A 159 -9.05 11.20 -16.06
N VAL A 160 -7.74 11.45 -15.91
CA VAL A 160 -7.15 11.79 -14.60
C VAL A 160 -7.69 13.12 -14.09
N PHE A 161 -7.88 14.09 -14.98
CA PHE A 161 -8.37 15.42 -14.61
C PHE A 161 -9.83 15.43 -14.14
N ASP A 162 -10.62 14.40 -14.47
CA ASP A 162 -11.99 14.25 -13.97
C ASP A 162 -12.04 13.95 -12.47
N LEU A 163 -10.93 13.47 -11.90
CA LEU A 163 -10.78 13.21 -10.46
C LEU A 163 -10.54 14.51 -9.67
N PHE A 164 -10.16 15.60 -10.32
CA PHE A 164 -9.84 16.85 -9.62
C PHE A 164 -11.12 17.49 -9.10
N GLY A 165 -11.13 17.84 -7.82
CA GLY A 165 -12.32 18.34 -7.12
C GLY A 165 -13.44 17.31 -6.99
N ALA A 166 -13.13 16.02 -7.05
CA ALA A 166 -14.12 14.96 -6.86
C ALA A 166 -14.71 14.97 -5.44
N ILE A 167 -13.88 15.31 -4.45
CA ILE A 167 -14.27 15.54 -3.05
C ILE A 167 -13.71 16.88 -2.62
N GLU A 168 -14.56 17.74 -2.06
CA GLU A 168 -14.16 19.06 -1.61
C GLU A 168 -13.13 18.96 -0.47
N GLY A 169 -12.04 19.70 -0.58
CA GLY A 169 -10.99 19.77 0.45
C GLY A 169 -10.01 18.58 0.48
N TYR A 170 -10.22 17.55 -0.35
CA TYR A 170 -9.34 16.38 -0.47
C TYR A 170 -8.96 16.08 -1.91
N GLY A 171 -7.69 15.71 -2.12
CA GLY A 171 -7.09 15.51 -3.43
C GLY A 171 -6.84 16.84 -4.15
N ALA A 172 -6.37 16.75 -5.39
CA ALA A 172 -6.23 17.91 -6.25
C ALA A 172 -7.59 18.59 -6.47
N GLN A 173 -7.67 19.90 -6.26
CA GLN A 173 -8.90 20.68 -6.42
C GLN A 173 -8.97 21.31 -7.82
N LYS A 174 -10.17 21.68 -8.26
CA LYS A 174 -10.33 22.54 -9.44
C LYS A 174 -9.99 23.98 -9.05
N LEU A 175 -9.20 24.65 -9.89
CA LEU A 175 -8.93 26.08 -9.80
C LEU A 175 -10.17 26.89 -10.19
#